data_AF-A0A226WXH4-F1
#
_entry.id   AF-A0A226WXH4-F1
#
_cell.length_a   1.000
_cell.length_b   1.000
_cell.length_c   1.000
_cell.angle_alpha   90.00
_cell.angle_beta   90.00
_cell.angle_gamma   90.00
#
_symmetry.space_group_name_H-M   'P 1'
#
loop_
_entity.id
_entity.type
_entity.pdbx_description
1 polymer ?
#
loop_
_entity_poly.entity_id
_entity_poly.type
_entity_poly.pdbx_seq_one_letter_code
_entity_poly.pdbx_strand_id
1 'polypeptide(L)' 'MFVRALTDITAGEELFIDYLLDIKGRRTAAVKKLHACRCGTRHCRGSMLAPR' A
#
# COMPACT_ATOMS: atom_id res chain seq x y z
N MET A 1 -14.25 -7.90 10.61
CA MET A 1 -13.56 -7.74 9.31
C MET A 1 -12.53 -8.86 9.19
N PHE A 2 -12.42 -9.48 8.03
CA PHE A 2 -11.44 -10.55 7.77
C PHE A 2 -10.59 -10.17 6.56
N VAL A 3 -9.31 -10.56 6.58
CA VAL A 3 -8.40 -10.43 5.44
C VAL A 3 -8.22 -11.81 4.82
N ARG A 4 -8.44 -11.91 3.51
CA ARG A 4 -8.25 -13.16 2.75
C ARG A 4 -6.93 -13.10 2.00
N ALA A 5 -6.20 -14.21 2.00
CA ALA A 5 -5.01 -14.35 1.18
C ALA A 5 -5.42 -14.40 -0.30
N LEU A 6 -4.70 -13.66 -1.14
CA LEU A 6 -4.87 -13.67 -2.60
C LEU A 6 -3.88 -14.62 -3.30
N THR A 7 -2.90 -15.11 -2.56
CA THR A 7 -1.83 -16.01 -2.98
C THR A 7 -1.48 -16.93 -1.83
N ASP A 8 -0.83 -18.05 -2.13
CA ASP A 8 -0.20 -18.89 -1.12
C ASP A 8 0.89 -18.09 -0.38
N ILE A 9 1.03 -18.36 0.92
CA ILE A 9 1.96 -17.68 1.83
C ILE A 9 2.79 -18.76 2.52
N THR A 10 4.12 -18.62 2.47
CA THR A 10 5.02 -19.54 3.15
C THR A 10 5.34 -19.08 4.57
N ALA A 11 5.76 -20.01 5.45
CA ALA A 11 6.06 -19.68 6.83
C ALA A 11 7.27 -18.73 6.91
N GLY A 12 7.10 -17.60 7.62
CA GLY A 12 8.12 -16.57 7.76
C GLY A 12 8.01 -15.41 6.76
N GLU A 13 7.10 -15.48 5.79
CA GLU A 13 6.81 -14.35 4.91
C GLU A 13 6.07 -13.23 5.64
N GLU A 14 6.42 -11.98 5.29
CA GLU A 14 5.66 -10.81 5.71
C GLU A 14 4.34 -10.74 4.93
N LEU A 15 3.24 -10.48 5.65
CA LEU A 15 1.92 -10.34 5.05
C LEU A 15 1.71 -8.90 4.57
N PHE A 16 1.43 -8.75 3.28
CA PHE A 16 1.15 -7.45 2.68
C PHE A 16 -0.34 -7.26 2.39
N ILE A 17 -0.84 -6.06 2.65
CA ILE A 17 -2.18 -5.63 2.24
C ILE A 17 -2.08 -4.34 1.42
N ASP A 18 -2.94 -4.22 0.42
CA ASP A 18 -3.15 -2.93 -0.24
C ASP A 18 -4.08 -2.07 0.63
N TYR A 19 -3.50 -1.06 1.27
CA TYR A 19 -4.25 -0.17 2.16
C TYR A 19 -5.36 0.61 1.46
N LEU A 20 -5.24 0.83 0.14
CA LEU A 20 -6.15 1.69 -0.62
C LEU A 20 -6.50 2.98 0.14
N LEU A 21 -5.47 3.59 0.74
CA LEU A 21 -5.68 4.69 1.68
C LEU A 21 -6.27 5.89 0.95
N ASP A 22 -7.51 6.24 1.28
CA ASP A 22 -8.11 7.46 0.79
C ASP A 22 -7.99 8.59 1.81
N ILE A 23 -7.73 9.78 1.29
CA ILE A 23 -7.51 10.97 2.10
C ILE A 23 -8.38 12.10 1.56
N LYS A 24 -8.98 12.85 2.47
CA LYS A 24 -9.74 14.05 2.11
C LYS A 24 -8.80 15.17 1.69
N GLY A 25 -9.19 15.92 0.66
CA GLY A 25 -8.45 17.09 0.18
C GLY A 25 -7.48 16.81 -0.96
N ARG A 26 -6.60 17.77 -1.25
CA ARG A 26 -5.69 17.73 -2.40
C ARG A 26 -4.51 16.80 -2.11
N ARG A 27 -4.25 15.85 -3.01
CA ARG A 27 -3.06 14.98 -3.00
C ARG A 27 -1.85 15.76 -3.53
N THR A 28 -1.17 16.49 -2.63
CA THR A 28 0.06 17.21 -2.96
C THR A 28 1.28 16.29 -2.96
N ALA A 29 2.40 16.74 -3.53
CA ALA A 29 3.66 15.98 -3.49
C ALA A 29 4.14 15.73 -2.05
N ALA A 30 3.96 16.70 -1.14
CA ALA A 30 4.26 16.55 0.28
C ALA A 30 3.42 15.45 0.93
N VAL A 31 2.12 15.41 0.64
CA VAL A 31 1.22 14.36 1.14
C VAL A 31 1.58 12.99 0.56
N LYS A 32 1.93 12.90 -0.72
CA LYS A 32 2.42 11.65 -1.32
C LYS A 32 3.71 11.16 -0.64
N LYS A 33 4.63 12.07 -0.31
CA LYS A 33 5.88 11.76 0.42
C LYS A 33 5.62 11.29 1.85
N LEU A 34 4.67 11.90 2.55
CA LEU A 34 4.24 11.47 3.89
C LEU A 34 3.71 10.03 3.89
N HIS A 35 3.03 9.64 2.80
CA HIS A 35 2.47 8.31 2.61
C HIS A 35 3.31 7.44 1.65
N ALA A 36 4.63 7.68 1.57
CA ALA A 36 5.52 6.93 0.70
C ALA A 36 5.49 5.43 1.02
N CYS A 37 5.29 4.60 0.01
CA CYS A 37 5.31 3.15 0.17
C CYS A 37 6.76 2.66 0.19
N ARG A 38 7.06 1.70 1.08
CA ARG A 38 8.39 1.09 1.22
C ARG A 38 8.36 -0.44 1.10
N CYS A 39 7.35 -0.99 0.45
CA CYS A 39 7.13 -2.44 0.36
C CYS A 39 8.15 -3.20 -0.53
N GLY A 40 9.14 -2.52 -1.12
CA GLY A 40 10.24 -3.16 -1.87
C GLY A 40 9.89 -3.80 -3.22
N THR A 41 8.61 -3.92 -3.60
CA THR A 41 8.22 -4.54 -4.88
C THR A 41 8.65 -3.71 -6.10
N ARG A 42 9.07 -4.39 -7.17
CA ARG A 42 9.49 -3.77 -8.44
C ARG A 42 8.37 -2.94 -9.10
N HIS A 43 7.12 -3.33 -8.90
CA HIS A 43 5.95 -2.65 -9.47
C HIS A 43 5.23 -1.75 -8.44
N CYS A 44 5.97 -1.19 -7.48
CA CYS A 44 5.41 -0.35 -6.43
C CYS A 44 4.80 0.94 -7.02
N ARG A 45 3.58 1.30 -6.60
CA ARG A 45 2.94 2.59 -6.94
C ARG A 45 3.62 3.81 -6.30
N GLY A 46 4.53 3.58 -5.35
CA GLY A 46 5.33 4.61 -4.66
C GLY A 46 4.61 5.29 -3.49
N SER A 47 3.31 5.06 -3.28
CA SER A 47 2.58 5.55 -2.11
C SER A 47 1.49 4.57 -1.68
N MET A 48 1.14 4.59 -0.39
CA MET A 48 0.02 3.82 0.16
C MET A 48 -1.36 4.38 -0.22
N LEU A 49 -1.40 5.58 -0.81
CA LEU A 49 -2.63 6.20 -1.29
C LEU A 49 -3.27 5.36 -2.40
N ALA A 50 -4.60 5.24 -2.37
CA ALA A 50 -5.37 4.56 -3.41
C ALA A 50 -5.04 5.14 -4.80
N PRO A 51 -5.03 4.35 -5.88
CA PRO A 51 -4.95 4.87 -7.24
C PRO A 51 -6.08 5.86 -7.54
N ARG A 52 -5.89 6.73 -8.52
CA ARG A 52 -6.99 7.53 -9.11
C ARG A 52 -7.49 6.85 -10.36
#